data_AF-A0A2N4UNP0-F1
#
_entry.id   AF-A0A2N4UNP0-F1
#
_cell.length_a   1.000
_cell.length_b   1.000
_cell.length_c   1.000
_cell.angle_alpha   90.00
_cell.angle_beta   90.00
_cell.angle_gamma   90.00
#
_symmetry.space_group_name_H-M   'P 1'
#
loop_
_entity.id
_entity.type
_entity.pdbx_description
1 polymer ?
#
loop_
_entity_poly.entity_id
_entity_poly.type
_entity_poly.pdbx_seq_one_letter_code
_entity_poly.pdbx_strand_id
1 'polypeptide(L)'
;MFSQSVIEQINYYVYFLRDPRTGNIFYVGKGCGNRIFNHVACALEKENSSDKLDIIRDILDGGENIEYYILRHGLEEATAFEIESAVIDLVGLTNLSNLQRGYYANDFGIKSTNEIIAMYSAEVLTTSLPIILININKRYHREITQDELYEATRSAWVVGKKRDKAIYAIPTYRGLTREVYKIHSWYPVDIEGKQRWGFHGELAPENIRVQLKYKTISAHFPKGAANPIKYLNFDETTVMTTANTSLEIKDNDISFVQRDLNIVVHIHRGKEKHGYELGTRQAWKCGEKAHRVKRIIGVIKGKVTCVIEDVTATLSTVNTNPCHSLDTEGRYIFIGGVCSNEADILVDKHHDLMFKKIKGLGQGHRYFTDDELNVQVSN
;
A
#
# COMPACT_ATOMS: atom_id res chain seq x y z
N MET A 1 23.70 -0.43 -32.17
CA MET A 1 22.84 0.77 -32.17
C MET A 1 21.63 0.49 -33.06
N PHE A 2 20.46 1.07 -32.77
CA PHE A 2 19.27 0.96 -33.60
C PHE A 2 19.31 1.92 -34.79
N SER A 3 18.64 1.55 -35.89
CA SER A 3 18.40 2.43 -37.03
C SER A 3 17.37 3.50 -36.67
N GLN A 4 17.36 4.60 -37.44
CA GLN A 4 16.40 5.70 -37.25
C GLN A 4 14.94 5.21 -37.32
N SER A 5 14.63 4.32 -38.28
CA SER A 5 13.30 3.71 -38.41
C SER A 5 12.86 2.93 -37.17
N VAL A 6 13.79 2.25 -36.49
CA VAL A 6 13.50 1.52 -35.25
C VAL A 6 13.28 2.50 -34.10
N ILE A 7 14.12 3.54 -33.98
CA ILE A 7 14.00 4.56 -32.92
C ILE A 7 12.62 5.24 -32.98
N GLU A 8 12.12 5.52 -34.17
CA GLU A 8 10.81 6.17 -34.39
C GLU A 8 9.62 5.28 -34.04
N GLN A 9 9.78 3.96 -34.07
CA GLN A 9 8.67 3.00 -33.85
C GLN A 9 8.70 2.30 -32.49
N ILE A 10 9.89 2.18 -31.88
CA ILE A 10 10.09 1.33 -30.69
C ILE A 10 9.42 1.90 -29.43
N ASN A 11 9.13 3.20 -29.40
CA ASN A 11 8.63 3.94 -28.22
C ASN A 11 9.47 3.63 -26.96
N TYR A 12 8.86 3.63 -25.77
CA TYR A 12 9.54 3.12 -24.57
C TYR A 12 9.57 1.59 -24.58
N TYR A 13 10.64 1.04 -24.01
CA TYR A 13 10.86 -0.39 -23.91
C TYR A 13 11.55 -0.74 -22.59
N VAL A 14 11.36 -1.99 -22.16
CA VAL A 14 12.11 -2.61 -21.06
C VAL A 14 13.08 -3.62 -21.65
N TYR A 15 14.30 -3.62 -21.16
CA TYR A 15 15.39 -4.43 -21.66
C TYR A 15 16.21 -5.03 -20.52
N PHE A 16 16.99 -6.04 -20.85
CA PHE A 16 17.97 -6.61 -19.95
C PHE A 16 19.28 -6.94 -20.66
N LEU A 17 20.36 -6.97 -19.88
CA LEU A 17 21.71 -7.37 -20.33
C LEU A 17 22.05 -8.71 -19.70
N ARG A 18 22.64 -9.59 -20.50
CA ARG A 18 22.99 -10.96 -20.10
C ARG A 18 24.47 -11.22 -20.37
N ASP A 19 25.12 -11.86 -19.40
CA ASP A 19 26.50 -12.34 -19.56
C ASP A 19 26.44 -13.63 -20.41
N PRO A 20 27.03 -13.66 -21.62
CA PRO A 20 26.99 -14.84 -22.48
C PRO A 20 27.71 -16.06 -21.89
N ARG A 21 28.68 -15.85 -20.99
CA ARG A 21 29.51 -16.91 -20.40
C ARG A 21 28.76 -17.73 -19.36
N THR A 22 27.91 -17.06 -18.58
CA THR A 22 27.14 -17.67 -17.47
C THR A 22 25.66 -17.81 -17.77
N GLY A 23 25.15 -17.06 -18.75
CA GLY A 23 23.73 -16.94 -19.04
C GLY A 23 22.95 -16.11 -18.03
N ASN A 24 23.62 -15.43 -17.09
CA ASN A 24 22.97 -14.65 -16.04
C ASN A 24 22.55 -13.27 -16.54
N ILE A 25 21.34 -12.85 -16.15
CA ILE A 25 20.87 -11.48 -16.32
C ILE A 25 21.46 -10.65 -15.19
N PHE A 26 22.29 -9.66 -15.50
CA PHE A 26 22.95 -8.83 -14.49
C PHE A 26 22.42 -7.38 -14.46
N TYR A 27 21.66 -6.98 -15.48
CA TYR A 27 21.08 -5.65 -15.56
C TYR A 27 19.69 -5.70 -16.20
N VAL A 28 18.75 -4.95 -15.62
CA VAL A 28 17.42 -4.69 -16.18
C VAL A 28 17.22 -3.18 -16.16
N GLY A 29 16.67 -2.62 -17.25
CA GLY A 29 16.37 -1.21 -17.32
C GLY A 29 15.26 -0.86 -18.32
N LYS A 30 14.72 0.34 -18.22
CA LYS A 30 13.85 0.94 -19.25
C LYS A 30 14.59 1.94 -20.12
N GLY A 31 14.11 2.15 -21.34
CA GLY A 31 14.64 3.19 -22.21
C GLY A 31 13.84 3.50 -23.45
N CYS A 32 14.30 4.50 -24.18
CA CYS A 32 13.84 4.90 -25.49
C CYS A 32 15.06 5.13 -26.40
N GLY A 33 14.86 5.06 -27.72
CA GLY A 33 15.95 5.14 -28.69
C GLY A 33 17.11 4.19 -28.35
N ASN A 34 18.34 4.71 -28.30
CA ASN A 34 19.56 3.90 -28.14
C ASN A 34 20.00 3.63 -26.70
N ARG A 35 19.17 3.95 -25.71
CA ARG A 35 19.55 3.83 -24.29
C ARG A 35 20.12 2.48 -23.88
N ILE A 36 19.62 1.38 -24.45
CA ILE A 36 20.14 0.02 -24.22
C ILE A 36 21.65 -0.12 -24.48
N PHE A 37 22.20 0.63 -25.44
CA PHE A 37 23.62 0.57 -25.83
C PHE A 37 24.50 1.53 -25.02
N ASN A 38 23.92 2.58 -24.44
CA ASN A 38 24.67 3.65 -23.77
C ASN A 38 25.50 3.14 -22.58
N HIS A 39 25.07 2.04 -21.95
CA HIS A 39 25.77 1.47 -20.80
C HIS A 39 27.12 0.87 -21.14
N VAL A 40 27.27 0.30 -22.33
CA VAL A 40 28.55 -0.25 -22.79
C VAL A 40 29.46 0.87 -23.29
N ALA A 41 28.90 1.88 -23.98
CA ALA A 41 29.66 3.08 -24.35
C ALA A 41 30.25 3.81 -23.12
N CYS A 42 29.46 3.96 -22.05
CA CYS A 42 29.94 4.58 -20.80
C CYS A 42 31.02 3.76 -20.07
N ALA A 43 31.04 2.43 -20.22
CA ALA A 43 32.06 1.57 -19.60
C ALA A 43 33.44 1.73 -20.25
N LEU A 44 33.46 2.08 -21.55
CA LEU A 44 34.66 2.32 -22.34
C LEU A 44 35.26 3.73 -22.13
N GLU A 45 34.46 4.70 -21.67
CA GLU A 45 34.86 6.12 -21.61
C GLU A 45 35.23 6.65 -20.22
N LYS A 46 34.90 5.96 -19.11
CA LYS A 46 35.04 6.50 -17.73
C LYS A 46 35.84 5.60 -16.80
N GLU A 47 36.71 6.21 -15.99
CA GLU A 47 37.45 5.59 -14.86
C GLU A 47 36.57 5.29 -13.62
N ASN A 48 35.29 5.70 -13.61
CA ASN A 48 34.41 5.42 -12.47
C ASN A 48 34.08 3.92 -12.41
N SER A 49 34.30 3.30 -11.23
CA SER A 49 33.95 1.92 -10.93
C SER A 49 32.51 1.82 -10.41
N SER A 50 31.76 0.85 -10.91
CA SER A 50 30.49 0.42 -10.32
C SER A 50 30.28 -1.04 -10.67
N ASP A 51 29.62 -1.81 -9.80
CA ASP A 51 29.39 -3.25 -9.95
C ASP A 51 28.90 -3.65 -11.35
N LYS A 52 28.06 -2.81 -11.98
CA LYS A 52 27.60 -2.99 -13.37
C LYS A 52 28.70 -2.79 -14.42
N LEU A 53 29.47 -1.72 -14.31
CA LEU A 53 30.52 -1.38 -15.27
C LEU A 53 31.67 -2.40 -15.19
N ASP A 54 31.93 -2.92 -13.99
CA ASP A 54 32.97 -3.91 -13.78
C ASP A 54 32.61 -5.25 -14.42
N ILE A 55 31.33 -5.69 -14.34
CA ILE A 55 30.83 -6.85 -15.11
C ILE A 55 30.96 -6.62 -16.62
N ILE A 56 30.62 -5.42 -17.11
CA ILE A 56 30.72 -5.08 -18.53
C ILE A 56 32.18 -5.15 -19.00
N ARG A 57 33.11 -4.58 -18.24
CA ARG A 57 34.55 -4.62 -18.55
C ARG A 57 35.08 -6.05 -18.52
N ASP A 58 34.73 -6.84 -17.52
CA ASP A 58 35.15 -8.24 -17.40
C ASP A 58 34.68 -9.12 -18.58
N ILE A 59 33.45 -8.90 -19.08
CA ILE A 59 32.97 -9.59 -20.29
C ILE A 59 33.80 -9.19 -21.52
N LEU A 60 34.05 -7.89 -21.69
CA LEU A 60 34.76 -7.35 -22.85
C LEU A 60 36.26 -7.71 -22.84
N ASP A 61 36.91 -7.68 -21.68
CA ASP A 61 38.31 -8.08 -21.49
C ASP A 61 38.50 -9.58 -21.76
N GLY A 62 37.45 -10.38 -21.53
CA GLY A 62 37.38 -11.79 -21.94
C GLY A 62 37.22 -12.01 -23.45
N GLY A 63 37.11 -10.96 -24.25
CA GLY A 63 36.90 -11.04 -25.71
C GLY A 63 35.46 -11.34 -26.13
N GLU A 64 34.52 -11.34 -25.20
CA GLU A 64 33.10 -11.65 -25.44
C GLU A 64 32.27 -10.37 -25.60
N ASN A 65 31.10 -10.50 -26.23
CA ASN A 65 30.16 -9.38 -26.40
C ASN A 65 28.94 -9.55 -25.51
N ILE A 66 28.51 -8.45 -24.89
CA ILE A 66 27.31 -8.43 -24.04
C ILE A 66 26.08 -8.70 -24.89
N GLU A 67 25.20 -9.57 -24.41
CA GLU A 67 23.91 -9.82 -25.06
C GLU A 67 22.86 -8.80 -24.59
N TYR A 68 22.17 -8.20 -25.56
CA TYR A 68 21.12 -7.20 -25.34
C TYR A 68 19.77 -7.77 -25.73
N TYR A 69 18.80 -7.75 -24.82
CA TYR A 69 17.45 -8.21 -25.10
C TYR A 69 16.42 -7.14 -24.76
N ILE A 70 15.49 -6.90 -25.68
CA ILE A 70 14.26 -6.18 -25.40
C ILE A 70 13.25 -7.18 -24.86
N LEU A 71 12.78 -6.96 -23.64
CA LEU A 71 11.73 -7.77 -23.01
C LEU A 71 10.34 -7.39 -23.54
N ARG A 72 10.06 -6.08 -23.61
CA ARG A 72 8.82 -5.48 -24.12
C ARG A 72 9.10 -4.10 -24.73
N HIS A 73 8.42 -3.73 -25.80
CA HIS A 73 8.55 -2.44 -26.51
C HIS A 73 7.19 -1.92 -26.95
N GLY A 74 7.15 -0.71 -27.53
CA GLY A 74 5.90 -0.06 -27.94
C GLY A 74 5.13 0.53 -26.76
N LEU A 75 5.80 0.76 -25.63
CA LEU A 75 5.18 1.15 -24.38
C LEU A 75 5.12 2.68 -24.23
N GLU A 76 4.21 3.13 -23.38
CA GLU A 76 4.30 4.43 -22.73
C GLU A 76 5.33 4.37 -21.59
N GLU A 77 5.92 5.52 -21.22
CA GLU A 77 6.97 5.56 -20.19
C GLU A 77 6.53 5.00 -18.85
N ALA A 78 5.32 5.33 -18.39
CA ALA A 78 4.77 4.85 -17.13
C ALA A 78 4.62 3.32 -17.13
N THR A 79 4.15 2.75 -18.25
CA THR A 79 4.03 1.29 -18.40
C THR A 79 5.40 0.60 -18.42
N ALA A 80 6.37 1.17 -19.15
CA ALA A 80 7.73 0.66 -19.17
C ALA A 80 8.38 0.69 -17.78
N PHE A 81 8.07 1.72 -16.98
CA PHE A 81 8.54 1.85 -15.62
C PHE A 81 7.93 0.82 -14.65
N GLU A 82 6.63 0.54 -14.74
CA GLU A 82 5.99 -0.52 -13.94
C GLU A 82 6.54 -1.91 -14.30
N ILE A 83 6.72 -2.19 -15.60
CA ILE A 83 7.29 -3.46 -16.06
C ILE A 83 8.76 -3.59 -15.63
N GLU A 84 9.57 -2.52 -15.75
CA GLU A 84 10.94 -2.50 -15.25
C GLU A 84 10.99 -2.83 -13.76
N SER A 85 10.13 -2.20 -12.95
CA SER A 85 10.05 -2.44 -11.51
C SER A 85 9.67 -3.89 -11.20
N ALA A 86 8.66 -4.43 -11.86
CA ALA A 86 8.21 -5.82 -11.66
C ALA A 86 9.30 -6.85 -12.04
N VAL A 87 10.04 -6.60 -13.12
CA VAL A 87 11.11 -7.50 -13.58
C VAL A 87 12.33 -7.39 -12.67
N ILE A 88 12.69 -6.18 -12.23
CA ILE A 88 13.74 -5.99 -11.23
C ILE A 88 13.37 -6.72 -9.94
N ASP A 89 12.13 -6.62 -9.48
CA ASP A 89 11.72 -7.33 -8.26
C ASP A 89 11.81 -8.86 -8.45
N LEU A 90 11.43 -9.38 -9.62
CA LEU A 90 11.48 -10.82 -9.91
C LEU A 90 12.93 -11.34 -10.02
N VAL A 91 13.78 -10.64 -10.77
CA VAL A 91 15.17 -11.05 -11.03
C VAL A 91 16.09 -10.68 -9.86
N GLY A 92 15.79 -9.60 -9.13
CA GLY A 92 16.52 -9.12 -7.95
C GLY A 92 16.42 -10.04 -6.74
N LEU A 93 15.52 -11.04 -6.77
CA LEU A 93 15.57 -12.19 -5.85
C LEU A 93 16.82 -13.06 -6.05
N THR A 94 17.48 -12.94 -7.21
CA THR A 94 18.58 -13.83 -7.58
C THR A 94 19.88 -13.11 -7.91
N ASN A 95 19.96 -12.04 -8.73
CA ASN A 95 21.27 -11.50 -9.18
C ASN A 95 21.24 -10.13 -9.93
N LEU A 96 20.98 -8.97 -9.30
CA LEU A 96 21.09 -7.67 -10.01
C LEU A 96 22.06 -6.69 -9.34
N SER A 97 22.95 -6.08 -10.14
CA SER A 97 23.92 -5.05 -9.70
C SER A 97 23.38 -3.61 -9.83
N ASN A 98 22.07 -3.45 -9.93
CA ASN A 98 21.42 -2.15 -10.03
C ASN A 98 21.67 -1.32 -8.76
N LEU A 99 22.39 -0.19 -8.89
CA LEU A 99 22.66 0.76 -7.81
C LEU A 99 21.39 1.37 -7.17
N GLN A 100 20.26 1.28 -7.86
CA GLN A 100 18.96 1.75 -7.39
C GLN A 100 17.97 0.59 -7.38
N ARG A 101 17.65 0.08 -6.19
CA ARG A 101 16.51 -0.83 -6.00
C ARG A 101 15.25 -0.11 -6.49
N GLY A 102 14.38 -0.80 -7.22
CA GLY A 102 13.17 -0.22 -7.82
C GLY A 102 12.41 0.65 -6.83
N TYR A 103 12.04 1.87 -7.26
CA TYR A 103 11.40 2.90 -6.43
C TYR A 103 10.11 2.42 -5.72
N TYR A 104 9.50 1.31 -6.21
CA TYR A 104 8.20 0.77 -5.77
C TYR A 104 8.27 -0.56 -5.00
N ALA A 105 9.46 -1.00 -4.58
CA ALA A 105 9.62 -2.17 -3.71
C ALA A 105 8.82 -2.09 -2.39
N ASN A 106 8.21 -0.94 -2.08
CA ASN A 106 7.47 -0.70 -0.85
C ASN A 106 5.97 -1.01 -0.94
N ASP A 107 5.26 -0.46 -1.92
CA ASP A 107 3.79 -0.55 -1.95
C ASP A 107 3.27 -1.61 -2.93
N PHE A 108 3.87 -1.75 -4.12
CA PHE A 108 3.39 -2.67 -5.17
C PHE A 108 4.38 -3.79 -5.55
N GLY A 109 5.60 -3.78 -4.99
CA GLY A 109 6.57 -4.86 -5.22
C GLY A 109 6.13 -6.22 -4.65
N ILE A 110 6.92 -7.28 -4.88
CA ILE A 110 6.51 -8.65 -4.58
C ILE A 110 6.13 -8.84 -3.10
N LYS A 111 4.93 -9.41 -2.87
CA LYS A 111 4.41 -9.81 -1.56
C LYS A 111 3.95 -11.26 -1.61
N SER A 112 4.00 -11.96 -0.48
CA SER A 112 3.35 -13.28 -0.35
C SER A 112 1.83 -13.15 -0.45
N THR A 113 1.15 -14.25 -0.76
CA THR A 113 -0.32 -14.31 -0.78
C THR A 113 -0.90 -13.87 0.56
N ASN A 114 -0.33 -14.31 1.68
CA ASN A 114 -0.73 -13.88 3.03
C ASN A 114 -0.52 -12.39 3.27
N GLU A 115 0.53 -11.77 2.73
CA GLU A 115 0.77 -10.33 2.85
C GLU A 115 -0.19 -9.51 2.00
N ILE A 116 -0.56 -10.00 0.81
CA ILE A 116 -1.61 -9.39 -0.02
C ILE A 116 -2.96 -9.51 0.69
N ILE A 117 -3.32 -10.70 1.17
CA ILE A 117 -4.54 -10.90 1.96
C ILE A 117 -4.53 -10.01 3.20
N ALA A 118 -3.43 -9.90 3.93
CA ALA A 118 -3.33 -8.98 5.06
C ALA A 118 -3.46 -7.51 4.61
N MET A 119 -2.81 -7.11 3.53
CA MET A 119 -2.86 -5.72 3.06
C MET A 119 -4.27 -5.32 2.62
N TYR A 120 -5.04 -6.23 2.03
CA TYR A 120 -6.37 -5.94 1.49
C TYR A 120 -7.53 -6.46 2.35
N SER A 121 -7.27 -7.27 3.38
CA SER A 121 -8.27 -7.92 4.22
C SER A 121 -7.93 -7.91 5.71
N ALA A 122 -6.84 -7.28 6.15
CA ALA A 122 -6.50 -7.26 7.59
C ALA A 122 -7.57 -6.54 8.40
N GLU A 123 -8.22 -7.31 9.25
CA GLU A 123 -8.93 -6.78 10.40
C GLU A 123 -7.98 -5.94 11.25
N VAL A 124 -8.51 -4.84 11.79
CA VAL A 124 -7.80 -4.02 12.77
C VAL A 124 -7.47 -4.90 13.96
N LEU A 125 -6.24 -4.79 14.48
CA LEU A 125 -5.83 -5.50 15.68
C LEU A 125 -6.75 -5.08 16.84
N THR A 126 -7.65 -5.96 17.22
CA THR A 126 -8.52 -5.85 18.39
C THR A 126 -8.21 -7.01 19.32
N THR A 127 -7.88 -6.69 20.57
CA THR A 127 -7.64 -7.69 21.60
C THR A 127 -7.84 -7.05 22.95
N SER A 128 -8.23 -7.84 23.95
CA SER A 128 -8.21 -7.48 25.37
C SER A 128 -6.94 -7.99 26.06
N LEU A 129 -6.12 -8.79 25.37
CA LEU A 129 -4.92 -9.38 25.93
C LEU A 129 -3.84 -8.30 26.15
N PRO A 130 -3.08 -8.36 27.27
CA PRO A 130 -1.92 -7.51 27.49
C PRO A 130 -0.79 -7.86 26.51
N ILE A 131 -0.59 -7.04 25.48
CA ILE A 131 0.37 -7.31 24.41
C ILE A 131 1.39 -6.18 24.21
N ILE A 132 2.62 -6.55 23.87
CA ILE A 132 3.65 -5.62 23.43
C ILE A 132 3.87 -5.78 21.92
N LEU A 133 3.65 -4.69 21.18
CA LEU A 133 3.96 -4.60 19.76
C LEU A 133 5.38 -4.09 19.59
N ILE A 134 6.17 -4.77 18.75
CA ILE A 134 7.58 -4.49 18.54
C ILE A 134 7.82 -4.25 17.06
N ASN A 135 8.15 -3.02 16.67
CA ASN A 135 8.46 -2.69 15.29
C ASN A 135 9.86 -3.17 14.92
N ILE A 136 9.93 -4.12 13.99
CA ILE A 136 11.17 -4.72 13.51
C ILE A 136 11.51 -4.31 12.06
N ASN A 137 11.02 -3.15 11.59
CA ASN A 137 11.23 -2.65 10.23
C ASN A 137 12.70 -2.69 9.75
N LYS A 138 13.66 -2.51 10.67
CA LYS A 138 15.09 -2.53 10.36
C LYS A 138 15.72 -3.92 10.32
N ARG A 139 15.08 -4.92 10.94
CA ARG A 139 15.61 -6.28 11.11
C ARG A 139 14.85 -7.32 10.29
N TYR A 140 13.66 -7.00 9.82
CA TYR A 140 12.83 -7.89 9.03
C TYR A 140 13.26 -7.89 7.55
N HIS A 141 13.51 -9.07 7.01
CA HIS A 141 13.60 -9.32 5.57
C HIS A 141 12.64 -10.45 5.19
N ARG A 142 12.39 -10.61 3.88
CA ARG A 142 11.34 -11.51 3.39
C ARG A 142 11.61 -12.98 3.69
N GLU A 143 12.87 -13.39 3.57
CA GLU A 143 13.31 -14.77 3.78
C GLU A 143 13.70 -15.03 5.25
N ILE A 144 13.26 -14.16 6.17
CA ILE A 144 13.57 -14.33 7.58
C ILE A 144 12.97 -15.65 8.05
N THR A 145 13.84 -16.50 8.60
CA THR A 145 13.43 -17.76 9.19
C THR A 145 12.61 -17.53 10.45
N GLN A 146 11.90 -18.55 10.93
CA GLN A 146 11.15 -18.44 12.19
C GLN A 146 12.08 -18.11 13.37
N ASP A 147 13.28 -18.71 13.38
CA ASP A 147 14.29 -18.47 14.41
C ASP A 147 14.84 -17.04 14.34
N GLU A 148 15.18 -16.55 13.15
CA GLU A 148 15.63 -15.17 12.96
C GLU A 148 14.53 -14.16 13.30
N LEU A 149 13.27 -14.45 12.98
CA LEU A 149 12.14 -13.59 13.33
C LEU A 149 11.96 -13.54 14.86
N TYR A 150 12.10 -14.67 15.54
CA TYR A 150 12.07 -14.73 16.99
C TYR A 150 13.25 -13.94 17.60
N GLU A 151 14.47 -14.12 17.10
CA GLU A 151 15.65 -13.39 17.57
C GLU A 151 15.54 -11.88 17.34
N ALA A 152 15.06 -11.47 16.16
CA ALA A 152 14.80 -10.07 15.83
C ALA A 152 13.77 -9.45 16.77
N THR A 153 12.79 -10.24 17.24
CA THR A 153 11.71 -9.82 18.14
C THR A 153 12.16 -9.80 19.60
N ARG A 154 12.94 -10.78 20.04
CA ARG A 154 13.22 -10.98 21.47
C ARG A 154 14.31 -10.08 22.03
N SER A 155 15.14 -9.49 21.18
CA SER A 155 16.44 -8.99 21.60
C SER A 155 16.57 -7.46 21.65
N ALA A 156 16.86 -6.97 22.86
CA ALA A 156 17.46 -5.66 23.18
C ALA A 156 16.61 -4.41 22.88
N TRP A 157 15.47 -4.33 23.57
CA TRP A 157 14.54 -3.20 23.51
C TRP A 157 14.67 -2.26 24.71
N VAL A 158 14.41 -0.97 24.48
CA VAL A 158 14.30 0.02 25.55
C VAL A 158 12.87 -0.05 26.09
N VAL A 159 12.68 -0.83 27.15
CA VAL A 159 11.37 -1.07 27.77
C VAL A 159 11.42 -0.91 29.29
N GLY A 160 10.43 -0.19 29.84
CA GLY A 160 10.30 0.03 31.28
C GLY A 160 9.55 -1.10 32.00
N LYS A 161 9.29 -0.94 33.31
CA LYS A 161 8.60 -1.94 34.16
C LYS A 161 7.21 -2.36 33.66
N LYS A 162 6.55 -1.54 32.81
CA LYS A 162 5.28 -1.92 32.17
C LYS A 162 5.37 -3.24 31.40
N ARG A 163 6.57 -3.63 30.94
CA ARG A 163 6.83 -4.92 30.29
C ARG A 163 6.45 -6.13 31.14
N ASP A 164 6.50 -6.00 32.47
CA ASP A 164 6.22 -7.12 33.39
C ASP A 164 4.72 -7.52 33.37
N LYS A 165 3.86 -6.66 32.82
CA LYS A 165 2.44 -6.96 32.56
C LYS A 165 2.16 -7.57 31.18
N ALA A 166 3.14 -7.60 30.28
CA ALA A 166 2.95 -8.07 28.91
C ALA A 166 2.95 -9.59 28.87
N ILE A 167 1.88 -10.19 28.32
CA ILE A 167 1.77 -11.65 28.18
C ILE A 167 2.30 -12.11 26.82
N TYR A 168 2.05 -11.33 25.76
CA TYR A 168 2.49 -11.66 24.40
C TYR A 168 3.33 -10.54 23.78
N ALA A 169 4.38 -10.93 23.05
CA ALA A 169 5.18 -10.08 22.18
C ALA A 169 4.83 -10.35 20.71
N ILE A 170 4.56 -9.29 19.97
CA ILE A 170 4.10 -9.37 18.58
C ILE A 170 5.00 -8.48 17.72
N PRO A 171 5.88 -9.05 16.87
CA PRO A 171 6.61 -8.27 15.90
C PRO A 171 5.66 -7.66 14.89
N THR A 172 5.95 -6.42 14.54
CA THR A 172 5.26 -5.67 13.51
C THR A 172 6.24 -5.26 12.43
N TYR A 173 5.80 -5.39 11.18
CA TYR A 173 6.53 -4.92 10.02
C TYR A 173 5.56 -4.20 9.09
N ARG A 174 5.88 -2.94 8.78
CA ARG A 174 5.08 -2.05 7.92
C ARG A 174 3.60 -1.98 8.29
N GLY A 175 3.31 -1.87 9.59
CA GLY A 175 1.94 -1.69 10.05
C GLY A 175 1.11 -2.98 10.15
N LEU A 176 1.74 -4.16 9.99
CA LEU A 176 1.10 -5.46 10.15
C LEU A 176 1.80 -6.27 11.24
N THR A 177 1.02 -7.00 12.04
CA THR A 177 1.55 -8.03 12.94
C THR A 177 2.05 -9.24 12.15
N ARG A 178 3.13 -9.89 12.61
CA ARG A 178 3.78 -10.99 11.87
C ARG A 178 3.65 -12.34 12.54
N GLU A 179 3.97 -12.42 13.83
CA GLU A 179 3.90 -13.64 14.63
C GLU A 179 3.50 -13.28 16.06
N VAL A 180 3.20 -14.26 16.90
CA VAL A 180 2.85 -14.04 18.30
C VAL A 180 3.68 -14.95 19.19
N TYR A 181 4.42 -14.35 20.10
CA TYR A 181 5.23 -15.06 21.09
C TYR A 181 4.66 -14.87 22.48
N LYS A 182 4.49 -15.96 23.23
CA LYS A 182 4.17 -15.91 24.65
C LYS A 182 5.45 -15.60 25.43
N ILE A 183 5.38 -14.61 26.30
CA ILE A 183 6.51 -14.17 27.13
C ILE A 183 6.52 -15.00 28.42
N HIS A 184 7.65 -15.62 28.74
CA HIS A 184 7.86 -16.31 30.02
C HIS A 184 8.63 -15.47 31.03
N SER A 185 9.70 -14.82 30.60
CA SER A 185 10.54 -14.00 31.47
C SER A 185 11.28 -12.91 30.72
N TRP A 186 11.58 -11.82 31.42
CA TRP A 186 12.41 -10.72 30.92
C TRP A 186 13.82 -10.83 31.48
N TYR A 187 14.83 -10.49 30.68
CA TYR A 187 16.23 -10.45 31.10
C TYR A 187 16.89 -9.14 30.64
N PRO A 188 17.78 -8.56 31.46
CA PRO A 188 18.52 -7.38 31.07
C PRO A 188 19.60 -7.73 30.03
N VAL A 189 19.82 -6.81 29.09
CA VAL A 189 20.88 -6.87 28.08
C VAL A 189 21.62 -5.54 28.12
N ASP A 190 22.94 -5.57 28.32
CA ASP A 190 23.76 -4.36 28.21
C ASP A 190 24.23 -4.21 26.76
N ILE A 191 23.95 -3.06 26.16
CA ILE A 191 24.49 -2.66 24.86
C ILE A 191 25.13 -1.28 25.02
N GLU A 192 26.45 -1.22 24.89
CA GLU A 192 27.22 0.03 24.95
C GLU A 192 26.95 0.84 26.25
N GLY A 193 26.80 0.16 27.39
CA GLY A 193 26.53 0.78 28.68
C GLY A 193 25.08 1.25 28.86
N LYS A 194 24.18 0.93 27.93
CA LYS A 194 22.74 1.22 28.02
C LYS A 194 21.98 -0.06 28.30
N GLN A 195 21.30 -0.08 29.45
CA GLN A 195 20.43 -1.19 29.81
C GLN A 195 19.23 -1.30 28.86
N ARG A 196 19.12 -2.45 28.22
CA ARG A 196 17.98 -2.87 27.41
C ARG A 196 17.41 -4.17 28.00
N TRP A 197 16.31 -4.63 27.44
CA TRP A 197 15.69 -5.88 27.86
C TRP A 197 15.43 -6.77 26.66
N GLY A 198 15.64 -8.06 26.86
CA GLY A 198 15.08 -9.12 26.02
C GLY A 198 14.10 -9.98 26.81
N PHE A 199 13.41 -10.88 26.11
CA PHE A 199 12.49 -11.82 26.76
C PHE A 199 12.72 -13.25 26.29
N HIS A 200 12.61 -14.23 27.18
CA HIS A 200 12.46 -15.64 26.82
C HIS A 200 10.99 -15.93 26.59
N GLY A 201 10.68 -16.52 25.44
CA GLY A 201 9.34 -16.86 25.03
C GLY A 201 9.30 -18.04 24.08
N GLU A 202 8.09 -18.40 23.69
CA GLU A 202 7.79 -19.45 22.72
C GLU A 202 6.67 -18.98 21.80
N LEU A 203 6.39 -19.73 20.73
CA LEU A 203 5.21 -19.47 19.91
C LEU A 203 3.95 -19.57 20.77
N ALA A 204 3.07 -18.58 20.65
CA ALA A 204 1.79 -18.61 21.35
C ALA A 204 0.92 -19.79 20.86
N PRO A 205 -0.08 -20.23 21.63
CA PRO A 205 -1.06 -21.20 21.16
C PRO A 205 -1.71 -20.79 19.83
N GLU A 206 -2.00 -21.76 18.97
CA GLU A 206 -2.44 -21.51 17.59
C GLU A 206 -3.69 -20.64 17.51
N ASN A 207 -4.65 -20.81 18.42
CA ASN A 207 -5.85 -19.97 18.49
C ASN A 207 -5.53 -18.48 18.72
N ILE A 208 -4.51 -18.18 19.53
CA ILE A 208 -4.06 -16.80 19.78
C ILE A 208 -3.28 -16.27 18.57
N ARG A 209 -2.47 -17.12 17.92
CA ARG A 209 -1.74 -16.76 16.70
C ARG A 209 -2.69 -16.39 15.57
N VAL A 210 -3.70 -17.21 15.29
CA VAL A 210 -4.73 -16.92 14.28
C VAL A 210 -5.45 -15.60 14.57
N GLN A 211 -5.75 -15.32 15.84
CA GLN A 211 -6.44 -14.09 16.24
C GLN A 211 -5.58 -12.84 16.05
N LEU A 212 -4.26 -12.89 16.26
CA LEU A 212 -3.42 -11.69 16.36
C LEU A 212 -2.40 -11.54 15.24
N LYS A 213 -2.14 -12.56 14.42
CA LYS A 213 -1.27 -12.48 13.24
C LYS A 213 -1.95 -11.74 12.09
N TYR A 214 -1.14 -11.05 11.29
CA TYR A 214 -1.58 -10.36 10.07
C TYR A 214 -2.70 -9.35 10.28
N LYS A 215 -2.77 -8.75 11.47
CA LYS A 215 -3.69 -7.67 11.81
C LYS A 215 -3.05 -6.32 11.58
N THR A 216 -3.84 -5.34 11.17
CA THR A 216 -3.34 -3.98 10.98
C THR A 216 -3.26 -3.24 12.30
N ILE A 217 -2.14 -2.56 12.53
CA ILE A 217 -1.88 -1.74 13.72
C ILE A 217 -2.09 -0.25 13.44
N SER A 218 -2.69 0.11 12.30
CA SER A 218 -2.93 1.49 11.86
C SER A 218 -3.71 2.33 12.88
N ALA A 219 -4.64 1.72 13.61
CA ALA A 219 -5.40 2.38 14.68
C ALA A 219 -4.55 2.69 15.94
N HIS A 220 -3.42 2.01 16.12
CA HIS A 220 -2.63 2.03 17.38
C HIS A 220 -1.33 2.83 17.27
N PHE A 221 -0.91 3.19 16.05
CA PHE A 221 0.30 3.97 15.76
C PHE A 221 -0.03 5.24 14.97
N PRO A 222 -0.06 6.43 15.59
CA PRO A 222 -0.12 7.68 14.85
C PRO A 222 1.16 7.89 14.01
N LYS A 223 1.02 8.53 12.84
CA LYS A 223 2.15 8.83 11.94
C LYS A 223 3.25 9.59 12.70
N GLY A 224 4.49 9.10 12.62
CA GLY A 224 5.67 9.74 13.21
C GLY A 224 6.12 9.20 14.58
N ALA A 225 5.53 8.11 15.09
CA ALA A 225 6.03 7.46 16.30
C ALA A 225 7.46 6.92 16.12
N ALA A 226 8.44 7.56 16.77
CA ALA A 226 9.85 7.16 16.74
C ALA A 226 10.15 5.92 17.63
N ASN A 227 9.26 5.61 18.58
CA ASN A 227 9.46 4.48 19.49
C ASN A 227 8.98 3.17 18.82
N PRO A 228 9.85 2.16 18.67
CA PRO A 228 9.46 0.87 18.09
C PRO A 228 8.54 0.04 19.01
N ILE A 229 8.33 0.45 20.26
CA ILE A 229 7.55 -0.29 21.24
C ILE A 229 6.19 0.36 21.49
N LYS A 230 5.14 -0.46 21.50
CA LYS A 230 3.79 -0.06 21.93
C LYS A 230 3.17 -1.11 22.85
N TYR A 231 2.58 -0.65 23.96
CA TYR A 231 1.85 -1.49 24.91
C TYR A 231 0.34 -1.31 24.67
N LEU A 232 -0.43 -2.40 24.62
CA LEU A 232 -1.90 -2.39 24.51
C LEU A 232 -2.56 -3.23 25.61
N ASN A 233 -3.61 -2.69 26.24
CA ASN A 233 -4.40 -3.33 27.32
C ASN A 233 -3.62 -3.60 28.62
N PHE A 234 -3.05 -2.53 29.21
CA PHE A 234 -2.22 -2.61 30.44
C PHE A 234 -2.89 -1.95 31.67
N ASP A 235 -4.12 -1.47 31.51
CA ASP A 235 -4.89 -0.75 32.53
C ASP A 235 -6.05 -1.65 33.03
N GLU A 236 -6.23 -1.72 34.35
CA GLU A 236 -7.18 -2.63 35.04
C GLU A 236 -8.67 -2.27 34.84
N THR A 237 -8.99 -1.20 34.11
CA THR A 237 -10.35 -0.64 33.98
C THR A 237 -11.15 -1.15 32.78
N THR A 238 -10.73 -2.21 32.08
CA THR A 238 -11.51 -2.79 30.96
C THR A 238 -11.84 -4.25 31.21
N VAL A 239 -12.33 -4.55 32.41
CA VAL A 239 -13.09 -5.76 32.71
C VAL A 239 -14.47 -5.28 33.13
N MET A 240 -15.53 -5.81 32.53
CA MET A 240 -16.95 -5.45 32.69
C MET A 240 -17.53 -4.43 31.68
N THR A 241 -17.49 -4.74 30.39
CA THR A 241 -18.63 -4.47 29.48
C THR A 241 -18.44 -5.21 28.16
N THR A 242 -18.87 -6.47 28.14
CA THR A 242 -19.45 -7.21 27.00
C THR A 242 -19.66 -8.67 27.44
N ALA A 243 -20.41 -8.83 28.53
CA ALA A 243 -21.27 -10.01 28.66
C ALA A 243 -22.56 -9.66 27.93
N ASN A 244 -23.05 -10.57 27.10
CA ASN A 244 -24.22 -10.47 26.23
C ASN A 244 -23.96 -9.74 24.92
N THR A 245 -23.50 -10.48 23.91
CA THR A 245 -24.42 -10.91 22.83
C THR A 245 -23.93 -12.25 22.29
N SER A 246 -24.62 -13.33 22.65
CA SER A 246 -24.56 -14.58 21.92
C SER A 246 -25.16 -14.31 20.53
N LEU A 247 -24.36 -14.40 19.49
CA LEU A 247 -24.87 -14.54 18.12
C LEU A 247 -24.33 -15.84 17.58
N GLU A 248 -25.29 -16.74 17.32
CA GLU A 248 -25.12 -18.01 16.64
C GLU A 248 -24.27 -17.83 15.38
N ILE A 249 -23.26 -18.69 15.24
CA ILE A 249 -22.53 -18.86 14.00
C ILE A 249 -23.54 -19.44 13.00
N LYS A 250 -24.05 -18.59 12.12
CA LYS A 250 -24.57 -19.04 10.84
C LYS A 250 -23.45 -18.87 9.84
N ASP A 251 -22.96 -20.01 9.32
CA ASP A 251 -22.28 -20.06 8.03
C ASP A 251 -23.02 -19.15 7.05
N ASN A 252 -22.33 -18.15 6.51
CA ASN A 252 -22.60 -17.58 5.19
C ASN A 252 -21.51 -16.60 4.76
N ASP A 253 -20.99 -16.88 3.56
CA ASP A 253 -20.48 -15.98 2.53
C ASP A 253 -19.32 -15.00 2.81
N ILE A 254 -18.21 -15.34 2.15
CA ILE A 254 -17.07 -14.51 1.84
C ILE A 254 -17.52 -13.36 0.91
N SER A 255 -17.91 -12.20 1.45
CA SER A 255 -17.69 -10.86 0.82
C SER A 255 -18.43 -9.73 1.57
N PHE A 256 -17.71 -8.88 2.31
CA PHE A 256 -18.01 -7.44 2.35
C PHE A 256 -16.85 -6.65 2.97
N VAL A 257 -16.12 -5.88 2.17
CA VAL A 257 -15.33 -4.76 2.71
C VAL A 257 -16.33 -3.80 3.33
N GLN A 258 -16.24 -3.51 4.64
CA GLN A 258 -17.21 -2.64 5.32
C GLN A 258 -17.10 -1.20 4.79
N ARG A 259 -17.88 -0.91 3.74
CA ARG A 259 -18.04 0.42 3.16
C ARG A 259 -19.22 1.10 3.84
N ASP A 260 -18.93 2.02 4.75
CA ASP A 260 -19.91 2.65 5.64
C ASP A 260 -19.92 4.18 5.54
N LEU A 261 -19.07 4.77 4.69
CA LEU A 261 -18.94 6.22 4.56
C LEU A 261 -19.60 6.78 3.29
N ASN A 262 -20.14 7.98 3.44
CA ASN A 262 -20.55 8.87 2.37
C ASN A 262 -19.46 9.93 2.16
N ILE A 263 -19.15 10.28 0.92
CA ILE A 263 -18.30 11.44 0.61
C ILE A 263 -19.10 12.49 -0.15
N VAL A 264 -19.10 13.71 0.36
CA VAL A 264 -19.75 14.87 -0.28
C VAL A 264 -18.68 15.70 -0.98
N VAL A 265 -18.88 15.98 -2.26
CA VAL A 265 -17.92 16.68 -3.13
C VAL A 265 -18.55 17.85 -3.86
N HIS A 266 -17.80 18.95 -4.03
CA HIS A 266 -18.31 20.15 -4.67
C HIS A 266 -18.04 20.14 -6.17
N ILE A 267 -19.07 20.08 -6.99
CA ILE A 267 -18.90 20.16 -8.46
C ILE A 267 -18.50 21.60 -8.82
N HIS A 268 -17.27 21.78 -9.31
CA HIS A 268 -16.71 23.08 -9.68
C HIS A 268 -17.33 23.65 -10.97
N ARG A 269 -17.42 24.98 -11.03
CA ARG A 269 -18.00 25.73 -12.16
C ARG A 269 -17.26 25.43 -13.47
N GLY A 270 -17.99 25.14 -14.54
CA GLY A 270 -17.50 24.70 -15.84
C GLY A 270 -17.49 23.17 -16.02
N LYS A 271 -17.52 22.38 -14.95
CA LYS A 271 -17.52 20.91 -15.02
C LYS A 271 -18.92 20.33 -15.19
N GLU A 272 -19.96 21.07 -14.85
CA GLU A 272 -21.37 20.75 -15.13
C GLU A 272 -21.66 20.52 -16.62
N LYS A 273 -20.86 21.11 -17.51
CA LYS A 273 -21.00 20.98 -18.97
C LYS A 273 -20.79 19.54 -19.47
N HIS A 274 -20.11 18.71 -18.69
CA HIS A 274 -19.85 17.31 -19.00
C HIS A 274 -20.83 16.37 -18.28
N GLY A 275 -21.82 16.91 -17.55
CA GLY A 275 -22.79 16.14 -16.77
C GLY A 275 -22.47 16.05 -15.27
N TYR A 276 -23.50 15.96 -14.44
CA TYR A 276 -23.36 15.93 -12.97
C TYR A 276 -22.64 14.70 -12.46
N GLU A 277 -22.81 13.54 -13.12
CA GLU A 277 -22.10 12.31 -12.77
C GLU A 277 -20.59 12.45 -12.97
N LEU A 278 -20.15 12.89 -14.16
CA LEU A 278 -18.74 13.12 -14.45
C LEU A 278 -18.13 14.18 -13.53
N GLY A 279 -18.90 15.23 -13.21
CA GLY A 279 -18.51 16.23 -12.23
C GLY A 279 -18.33 15.66 -10.81
N THR A 280 -19.09 14.64 -10.44
CA THR A 280 -19.06 13.98 -9.13
C THR A 280 -17.91 12.98 -9.04
N ARG A 281 -17.63 12.22 -10.11
CA ARG A 281 -16.57 11.20 -10.18
C ARG A 281 -15.14 11.76 -10.41
N GLN A 282 -14.97 13.09 -10.41
CA GLN A 282 -13.66 13.71 -10.63
C GLN A 282 -12.58 13.20 -9.67
N ALA A 283 -11.32 13.48 -10.01
CA ALA A 283 -10.18 13.10 -9.18
C ALA A 283 -10.09 13.98 -7.93
N TRP A 284 -10.42 13.41 -6.77
CA TRP A 284 -10.45 14.06 -5.47
C TRP A 284 -9.20 13.72 -4.65
N LYS A 285 -8.65 14.69 -3.93
CA LYS A 285 -7.52 14.49 -3.01
C LYS A 285 -7.99 13.80 -1.72
N CYS A 286 -8.55 12.61 -1.85
CA CYS A 286 -9.07 11.82 -0.74
C CYS A 286 -7.92 11.22 0.08
N GLY A 287 -8.07 11.23 1.40
CA GLY A 287 -7.12 10.57 2.30
C GLY A 287 -7.40 9.07 2.44
N GLU A 288 -6.81 8.47 3.48
CA GLU A 288 -6.90 7.03 3.75
C GLU A 288 -8.34 6.51 3.90
N LYS A 289 -9.35 7.36 4.13
CA LYS A 289 -10.78 6.97 4.25
C LYS A 289 -11.47 6.65 2.92
N ALA A 290 -10.83 6.90 1.77
CA ALA A 290 -11.45 6.72 0.45
C ALA A 290 -12.01 5.30 0.20
N HIS A 291 -11.32 4.26 0.70
CA HIS A 291 -11.71 2.86 0.49
C HIS A 291 -12.98 2.44 1.27
N ARG A 292 -13.40 3.21 2.27
CA ARG A 292 -14.63 2.99 3.06
C ARG A 292 -15.86 3.67 2.45
N VAL A 293 -15.68 4.44 1.40
CA VAL A 293 -16.78 5.16 0.76
C VAL A 293 -17.67 4.16 0.03
N LYS A 294 -18.93 4.06 0.46
CA LYS A 294 -19.99 3.36 -0.28
C LYS A 294 -20.74 4.29 -1.25
N ARG A 295 -20.83 5.58 -0.91
CA ARG A 295 -21.64 6.55 -1.63
C ARG A 295 -20.89 7.85 -1.86
N ILE A 296 -20.93 8.38 -3.08
CA ILE A 296 -20.44 9.73 -3.40
C ILE A 296 -21.60 10.65 -3.78
N ILE A 297 -21.59 11.86 -3.23
CA ILE A 297 -22.66 12.85 -3.36
C ILE A 297 -22.07 14.13 -3.93
N GLY A 298 -22.48 14.47 -5.16
CA GLY A 298 -22.12 15.71 -5.82
C GLY A 298 -23.06 16.84 -5.43
N VAL A 299 -22.49 17.95 -4.98
CA VAL A 299 -23.24 19.16 -4.62
C VAL A 299 -22.82 20.40 -5.41
N ILE A 300 -23.78 21.28 -5.68
CA ILE A 300 -23.56 22.62 -6.23
C ILE A 300 -24.21 23.62 -5.28
N LYS A 301 -23.40 24.55 -4.74
CA LYS A 301 -23.84 25.53 -3.71
C LYS A 301 -24.59 24.87 -2.54
N GLY A 302 -24.16 23.66 -2.15
CA GLY A 302 -24.74 22.88 -1.05
C GLY A 302 -26.01 22.10 -1.40
N LYS A 303 -26.56 22.22 -2.61
CA LYS A 303 -27.69 21.40 -3.10
C LYS A 303 -27.17 20.11 -3.73
N VAL A 304 -27.77 18.97 -3.40
CA VAL A 304 -27.44 17.66 -4.00
C VAL A 304 -27.96 17.58 -5.43
N THR A 305 -27.05 17.31 -6.36
CA THR A 305 -27.34 17.23 -7.81
C THR A 305 -27.03 15.84 -8.40
N CYS A 306 -26.25 15.03 -7.69
CA CYS A 306 -25.92 13.67 -8.10
C CYS A 306 -25.60 12.84 -6.86
N VAL A 307 -26.10 11.61 -6.84
CA VAL A 307 -25.78 10.59 -5.84
C VAL A 307 -25.38 9.34 -6.59
N ILE A 308 -24.25 8.74 -6.20
CA ILE A 308 -23.80 7.48 -6.77
C ILE A 308 -23.58 6.50 -5.62
N GLU A 309 -24.37 5.44 -5.62
CA GLU A 309 -24.35 4.37 -4.63
C GLU A 309 -23.43 3.23 -5.06
N ASP A 310 -22.93 2.45 -4.10
CA ASP A 310 -22.07 1.27 -4.31
C ASP A 310 -20.78 1.56 -5.09
N VAL A 311 -20.19 2.73 -4.87
CA VAL A 311 -18.95 3.12 -5.53
C VAL A 311 -17.72 2.44 -4.93
N THR A 312 -16.67 2.34 -5.74
CA THR A 312 -15.34 1.91 -5.30
C THR A 312 -14.32 3.01 -5.58
N ALA A 313 -13.52 3.37 -4.58
CA ALA A 313 -12.43 4.31 -4.77
C ALA A 313 -11.25 3.64 -5.49
N THR A 314 -10.69 4.31 -6.49
CA THR A 314 -9.49 3.86 -7.21
C THR A 314 -8.62 5.07 -7.51
N LEU A 315 -7.31 4.89 -7.62
CA LEU A 315 -6.42 5.99 -8.01
C LEU A 315 -6.74 6.45 -9.44
N SER A 316 -6.70 7.76 -9.64
CA SER A 316 -6.75 8.42 -10.93
C SER A 316 -5.51 8.01 -11.72
N THR A 317 -5.71 7.27 -12.80
CA THR A 317 -4.69 6.91 -13.78
C THR A 317 -5.24 7.20 -15.18
N VAL A 318 -4.40 7.18 -16.20
CA VAL A 318 -4.84 7.28 -17.61
C VAL A 318 -5.88 6.22 -17.99
N ASN A 319 -5.84 5.05 -17.34
CA ASN A 319 -6.75 3.94 -17.63
C ASN A 319 -8.10 4.05 -16.89
N THR A 320 -8.12 4.70 -15.73
CA THR A 320 -9.28 4.73 -14.85
C THR A 320 -10.04 6.06 -14.91
N ASN A 321 -9.35 7.15 -15.27
CA ASN A 321 -9.91 8.49 -15.37
C ASN A 321 -9.68 9.08 -16.78
N PRO A 322 -10.72 9.19 -17.62
CA PRO A 322 -10.61 9.80 -18.96
C PRO A 322 -10.09 11.26 -18.95
N CYS A 323 -10.14 11.94 -17.80
CA CYS A 323 -9.62 13.29 -17.61
C CYS A 323 -8.32 13.32 -16.78
N HIS A 324 -7.54 12.23 -16.79
CA HIS A 324 -6.28 12.17 -16.06
C HIS A 324 -5.25 13.16 -16.63
N SER A 325 -4.60 13.88 -15.73
CA SER A 325 -3.44 14.74 -15.99
C SER A 325 -2.48 14.71 -14.80
N LEU A 326 -1.28 15.28 -14.96
CA LEU A 326 -0.28 15.44 -13.89
C LEU A 326 -0.87 16.10 -12.62
N ASP A 327 -1.82 17.02 -12.76
CA ASP A 327 -2.47 17.69 -11.62
C ASP A 327 -3.41 16.77 -10.82
N THR A 328 -3.82 15.65 -11.42
CA THR A 328 -4.72 14.65 -10.84
C THR A 328 -4.00 13.38 -10.39
N GLU A 329 -2.69 13.32 -10.55
CA GLU A 329 -1.86 12.22 -10.07
C GLU A 329 -1.95 12.11 -8.53
N GLY A 330 -2.03 10.88 -8.02
CA GLY A 330 -2.20 10.61 -6.58
C GLY A 330 -3.58 10.98 -6.00
N ARG A 331 -4.56 11.35 -6.83
CA ARG A 331 -5.95 11.59 -6.41
C ARG A 331 -6.82 10.35 -6.66
N TYR A 332 -7.95 10.25 -5.96
CA TYR A 332 -8.90 9.16 -6.08
C TYR A 332 -10.08 9.55 -6.95
N ILE A 333 -10.51 8.61 -7.80
CA ILE A 333 -11.80 8.63 -8.48
C ILE A 333 -12.70 7.55 -7.89
N PHE A 334 -14.00 7.67 -8.14
CA PHE A 334 -14.99 6.70 -7.70
C PHE A 334 -15.63 6.05 -8.92
N ILE A 335 -15.43 4.74 -9.06
CA ILE A 335 -15.87 3.93 -10.19
C ILE A 335 -16.98 2.95 -9.77
N GLY A 336 -17.73 2.45 -10.75
CA GLY A 336 -18.88 1.57 -10.52
C GLY A 336 -20.07 2.29 -9.89
N GLY A 337 -21.03 1.52 -9.40
CA GLY A 337 -22.18 2.05 -8.68
C GLY A 337 -23.35 2.53 -9.54
N VAL A 338 -24.49 2.78 -8.90
CA VAL A 338 -25.72 3.26 -9.54
C VAL A 338 -25.83 4.77 -9.34
N CYS A 339 -25.88 5.52 -10.45
CA CYS A 339 -26.00 6.98 -10.41
C CYS A 339 -27.48 7.40 -10.49
N SER A 340 -27.88 8.29 -9.58
CA SER A 340 -29.08 9.11 -9.66
C SER A 340 -28.65 10.58 -9.83
N ASN A 341 -29.16 11.28 -10.84
CA ASN A 341 -28.83 12.69 -11.06
C ASN A 341 -30.04 13.53 -11.54
N GLU A 342 -29.91 14.86 -11.54
CA GLU A 342 -31.04 15.76 -11.87
C GLU A 342 -31.59 15.58 -13.31
N ALA A 343 -30.83 14.94 -14.21
CA ALA A 343 -31.27 14.71 -15.60
C ALA A 343 -32.14 13.46 -15.76
N ASP A 344 -32.32 12.65 -14.70
CA ASP A 344 -33.21 11.49 -14.74
C ASP A 344 -34.67 11.94 -14.78
N ILE A 345 -35.36 11.67 -15.91
CA ILE A 345 -36.74 12.11 -16.17
C ILE A 345 -37.76 11.37 -15.28
N LEU A 346 -37.39 10.21 -14.75
CA LEU A 346 -38.25 9.37 -13.91
C LEU A 346 -37.96 9.64 -12.42
N VAL A 347 -38.90 10.30 -11.74
CA VAL A 347 -38.80 10.67 -10.31
C VAL A 347 -38.61 9.45 -9.41
N ASP A 348 -39.20 8.30 -9.76
CA ASP A 348 -39.10 7.05 -8.97
C ASP A 348 -37.69 6.42 -8.95
N LYS A 349 -36.76 6.94 -9.77
CA LYS A 349 -35.34 6.53 -9.78
C LYS A 349 -34.43 7.47 -8.99
N HIS A 350 -35.00 8.52 -8.39
CA HIS A 350 -34.22 9.50 -7.66
C HIS A 350 -33.94 8.97 -6.26
N HIS A 351 -32.67 9.02 -5.86
CA HIS A 351 -32.30 8.75 -4.47
C HIS A 351 -32.94 9.77 -3.53
N ASP A 352 -33.32 9.35 -2.31
CA ASP A 352 -33.92 10.19 -1.26
C ASP A 352 -33.14 11.46 -0.86
N LEU A 353 -31.89 11.60 -1.30
CA LEU A 353 -31.02 12.73 -1.01
C LEU A 353 -31.03 13.75 -2.15
N MET A 354 -31.56 13.39 -3.32
CA MET A 354 -31.65 14.27 -4.47
C MET A 354 -32.39 15.55 -4.12
N PHE A 355 -31.87 16.67 -4.62
CA PHE A 355 -32.39 18.03 -4.44
C PHE A 355 -32.36 18.61 -3.02
N LYS A 356 -32.07 17.80 -1.99
CA LYS A 356 -31.90 18.29 -0.62
C LYS A 356 -30.65 19.16 -0.49
N LYS A 357 -30.61 20.00 0.56
CA LYS A 357 -29.43 20.80 0.91
C LYS A 357 -28.64 20.15 2.05
N ILE A 358 -27.31 20.16 1.91
CA ILE A 358 -26.39 19.72 2.97
C ILE A 358 -25.73 20.95 3.58
N LYS A 359 -25.91 21.12 4.90
CA LYS A 359 -25.34 22.23 5.67
C LYS A 359 -23.92 21.94 6.13
N GLY A 360 -23.22 22.99 6.57
CA GLY A 360 -21.88 22.87 7.17
C GLY A 360 -20.77 22.48 6.22
N LEU A 361 -20.99 22.50 4.90
CA LEU A 361 -19.97 22.17 3.91
C LEU A 361 -18.93 23.31 3.80
N GLY A 362 -17.66 22.96 4.04
CA GLY A 362 -16.51 23.84 3.84
C GLY A 362 -15.98 23.79 2.40
N GLN A 363 -14.73 24.21 2.21
CA GLN A 363 -14.03 24.00 0.92
C GLN A 363 -13.56 22.54 0.81
N GLY A 364 -13.66 21.95 -0.39
CA GLY A 364 -13.19 20.60 -0.69
C GLY A 364 -14.23 19.50 -0.44
N HIS A 365 -13.78 18.28 -0.13
CA HIS A 365 -14.66 17.12 0.11
C HIS A 365 -14.79 16.83 1.62
N ARG A 366 -15.90 16.19 2.02
CA ARG A 366 -16.14 15.77 3.41
C ARG A 366 -16.69 14.37 3.50
N TYR A 367 -16.30 13.65 4.55
CA TYR A 367 -16.82 12.33 4.87
C TYR A 367 -17.91 12.43 5.92
N PHE A 368 -18.95 11.61 5.78
CA PHE A 368 -20.03 11.45 6.75
C PHE A 368 -20.41 9.97 6.86
N THR A 369 -20.69 9.51 8.07
CA THR A 369 -21.55 8.32 8.26
C THR A 369 -22.99 8.63 7.83
N ASP A 370 -23.86 7.63 7.67
CA ASP A 370 -25.27 7.90 7.35
C ASP A 370 -25.96 8.75 8.42
N ASP A 371 -25.69 8.47 9.71
CA ASP A 371 -26.26 9.23 10.83
C ASP A 371 -25.82 10.69 10.80
N GLU A 372 -24.52 10.94 10.61
CA GLU A 372 -23.99 12.31 10.50
C GLU A 372 -24.55 13.03 9.28
N LEU A 373 -24.68 12.35 8.14
CA LEU A 373 -25.23 12.92 6.92
C LEU A 373 -26.69 13.33 7.12
N ASN A 374 -27.49 12.46 7.73
CA ASN A 374 -28.90 12.72 8.01
C ASN A 374 -29.12 13.96 8.89
N VAL A 375 -28.21 14.23 9.83
CA VAL A 375 -28.25 15.45 10.65
C VAL A 375 -27.95 16.73 9.85
N GLN A 376 -27.11 16.63 8.80
CA GLN A 376 -26.72 17.79 7.98
C GLN A 376 -27.68 18.08 6.82
N VAL A 377 -28.52 17.11 6.47
CA VAL A 377 -29.47 17.20 5.36
C VAL A 377 -30.70 17.98 5.78
N SER A 378 -31.10 18.96 4.96
CA SER A 378 -32.35 19.70 5.09
C SER A 378 -33.10 19.70 3.76
N ASN A 379 -34.43 19.68 3.83
CA ASN A 379 -35.30 19.80 2.66
C ASN A 379 -35.09 21.10 1.88
#